data_AF-A0A7C1YUY2-F1
#
_entry.id   AF-A0A7C1YUY2-F1
#
_cell.length_a   1.000
_cell.length_b   1.000
_cell.length_c   1.000
_cell.angle_alpha   90.00
_cell.angle_beta   90.00
_cell.angle_gamma   90.00
#
_symmetry.space_group_name_H-M   'P 1'
#
loop_
_entity.id
_entity.type
_entity.pdbx_description
1 polymer ?
#
loop_
_entity_poly.entity_id
_entity_poly.type
_entity_poly.pdbx_seq_one_letter_code
_entity_poly.pdbx_strand_id
1 'polypeptide(L)'
;MGEDGIRYQIKGRRMTRHNASRQLGALRRLPEKNFDYLAGVLFNEDFTILRAALIPHTLVLENAKYVEATNSWRFLLRDEVWDWPEVEDVSAKLRTAATQ
;
A
#
# COMPACT_ATOMS: atom_id res chain seq x y z
N MET A 1 6.08 13.21 -11.39
CA MET A 1 5.63 12.15 -12.33
C MET A 1 6.83 11.25 -12.57
N GLY A 2 6.66 9.92 -12.52
CA GLY A 2 7.70 9.01 -13.04
C GLY A 2 7.82 9.19 -14.54
N GLU A 3 8.98 8.85 -15.12
CA GLU A 3 9.38 9.16 -16.51
C GLU A 3 8.42 8.57 -17.58
N ASP A 4 7.56 7.61 -17.22
CA ASP A 4 6.54 6.99 -18.07
C ASP A 4 5.10 7.54 -17.89
N GLY A 5 4.89 8.59 -17.08
CA GLY A 5 3.54 9.10 -16.77
C GLY A 5 2.75 8.21 -15.78
N ILE A 6 3.36 7.14 -15.27
CA ILE A 6 2.80 6.27 -14.24
C ILE A 6 2.66 7.04 -12.92
N ARG A 7 1.46 6.98 -12.34
CA ARG A 7 1.13 7.65 -11.07
C ARG A 7 1.16 6.64 -9.93
N TYR A 8 1.95 6.95 -8.91
CA TYR A 8 2.06 6.12 -7.71
C TYR A 8 1.39 6.79 -6.53
N GLN A 9 0.58 6.05 -5.80
CA GLN A 9 0.10 6.44 -4.47
C GLN A 9 0.95 5.73 -3.42
N ILE A 10 1.72 6.47 -2.63
CA ILE A 10 2.54 5.89 -1.56
C ILE A 10 1.76 5.95 -0.24
N LYS A 11 1.68 4.83 0.49
CA LYS A 11 1.07 4.74 1.82
C LYS A 11 1.95 3.88 2.74
N GLY A 12 2.41 4.48 3.83
CA GLY A 12 3.15 3.79 4.88
C GLY A 12 2.28 3.50 6.11
N ARG A 13 2.51 2.36 6.77
CA ARG A 13 1.91 2.02 8.07
C ARG A 13 2.98 1.50 9.00
N ARG A 14 3.14 2.14 10.16
CA ARG A 14 3.95 1.64 11.28
C ARG A 14 3.11 0.67 12.10
N MET A 15 3.58 -0.58 12.19
CA MET A 15 3.01 -1.57 13.10
C MET A 15 3.57 -1.33 14.50
N THR A 16 2.70 -1.25 15.49
CA THR A 16 3.07 -1.14 16.91
C THR A 16 2.35 -2.23 17.69
N ARG A 17 2.93 -2.63 18.83
CA ARG A 17 2.34 -3.64 19.73
C ARG A 17 0.91 -3.32 20.21
N HIS A 18 0.54 -2.04 20.23
CA HIS A 18 -0.80 -1.58 20.59
C HIS A 18 -1.75 -1.37 19.38
N ASN A 19 -1.24 -1.46 18.16
CA ASN A 19 -2.03 -1.28 16.94
C ASN A 19 -1.49 -2.18 15.82
N ALA A 20 -1.93 -3.43 15.82
CA ALA A 20 -1.62 -4.42 14.79
C ALA A 20 -2.41 -4.21 13.48
N SER A 21 -3.27 -3.17 13.40
CA SER A 21 -4.09 -2.92 12.22
C SER A 21 -3.22 -2.52 11.03
N ARG A 22 -3.25 -3.36 10.00
CA ARG A 22 -2.63 -3.13 8.69
C ARG A 22 -3.51 -2.30 7.74
N GLN A 23 -4.52 -1.63 8.30
CA GLN A 23 -5.34 -0.70 7.54
C GLN A 23 -4.48 0.46 7.06
N LEU A 24 -4.43 0.64 5.73
CA LEU A 24 -3.85 1.84 5.14
C LEU A 24 -4.82 3.02 5.34
N GLY A 25 -4.27 4.25 5.26
CA GLY A 25 -5.08 5.46 5.31
C GLY A 25 -6.20 5.43 4.26
N ALA A 26 -7.29 6.14 4.54
CA ALA A 26 -8.45 6.24 3.66
C ALA A 26 -8.07 6.60 2.22
N LEU A 27 -8.48 5.78 1.25
CA LEU A 27 -8.33 6.03 -0.18
C LEU A 27 -9.58 6.74 -0.68
N ARG A 28 -9.46 8.01 -1.08
CA ARG A 28 -10.58 8.77 -1.65
C ARG A 28 -10.55 8.67 -3.16
N ARG A 29 -11.72 8.73 -3.80
CA ARG A 29 -11.83 8.74 -5.27
C ARG A 29 -11.13 7.53 -5.92
N LEU A 30 -11.19 6.37 -5.26
CA LEU A 30 -10.53 5.16 -5.74
C LEU A 30 -11.02 4.76 -7.14
N PRO A 31 -12.33 4.79 -7.47
CA PRO A 31 -12.81 4.46 -8.81
C PRO A 31 -12.34 5.42 -9.92
N GLU A 32 -11.91 6.65 -9.58
CA GLU A 32 -11.48 7.66 -10.57
C GLU A 32 -10.07 7.37 -11.15
N LYS A 33 -9.40 6.28 -10.71
CA LYS A 33 -8.07 5.87 -11.19
C LYS A 33 -7.08 7.04 -11.24
N ASN A 34 -6.93 7.72 -10.09
CA ASN A 34 -5.98 8.83 -9.95
C ASN A 34 -4.51 8.36 -9.82
N PHE A 35 -4.31 7.06 -9.62
CA PHE A 35 -3.01 6.40 -9.58
C PHE A 35 -3.12 5.05 -10.29
N ASP A 36 -1.98 4.55 -10.77
CA ASP A 36 -1.85 3.27 -11.45
C ASP A 36 -1.39 2.18 -10.47
N TYR A 37 -0.52 2.53 -9.53
CA TYR A 37 -0.03 1.63 -8.48
C TYR A 37 -0.10 2.25 -7.09
N LEU A 38 -0.49 1.43 -6.11
CA LEU A 38 -0.38 1.72 -4.69
C LEU A 38 0.91 1.10 -4.16
N ALA A 39 1.85 1.95 -3.76
CA ALA A 39 3.04 1.54 -3.02
C ALA A 39 2.70 1.46 -1.53
N GLY A 40 2.47 0.26 -1.02
CA GLY A 40 2.20 -0.02 0.39
C GLY A 40 3.48 -0.39 1.12
N VAL A 41 3.82 0.32 2.20
CA VAL A 41 4.98 -0.01 3.04
C VAL A 41 4.55 -0.26 4.48
N LEU A 42 4.91 -1.41 5.02
CA LEU A 42 4.80 -1.75 6.43
C LEU A 42 6.15 -1.52 7.11
N PHE A 43 6.13 -0.78 8.21
CA PHE A 43 7.29 -0.54 9.05
C PHE A 43 7.10 -1.23 10.41
N ASN A 44 8.19 -1.72 10.99
CA ASN A 44 8.21 -2.17 12.39
C ASN A 44 8.15 -0.97 13.36
N GLU A 45 8.04 -1.25 14.66
CA GLU A 45 8.09 -0.22 15.71
C GLU A 45 9.37 0.62 15.59
N ASP A 46 10.50 0.01 15.24
CA ASP A 46 11.80 0.69 15.06
C ASP A 46 11.99 1.36 13.69
N PHE A 47 10.91 1.58 12.92
CA PHE A 47 10.93 2.14 11.56
C PHE A 47 11.71 1.32 10.51
N THR A 48 12.23 0.15 10.86
CA THR A 48 12.77 -0.79 9.86
C THR A 48 11.67 -1.27 8.93
N ILE A 49 11.97 -1.42 7.65
CA ILE A 49 11.01 -1.88 6.63
C ILE A 49 10.66 -3.35 6.92
N LEU A 50 9.41 -3.60 7.33
CA LEU A 50 8.88 -4.94 7.52
C LEU A 50 8.59 -5.58 6.17
N ARG A 51 7.72 -4.96 5.37
CA ARG A 51 7.42 -5.37 3.99
C ARG A 51 7.01 -4.18 3.14
N ALA A 52 7.22 -4.25 1.83
CA ALA A 52 6.77 -3.27 0.86
C ALA A 52 6.23 -3.97 -0.39
N ALA A 53 5.15 -3.45 -0.95
CA ALA A 53 4.51 -3.99 -2.14
C ALA A 53 4.07 -2.87 -3.09
N LEU A 54 4.22 -3.10 -4.39
CA LEU A 54 3.57 -2.32 -5.43
C LEU A 54 2.33 -3.08 -5.91
N ILE A 55 1.16 -2.48 -5.71
CA ILE A 55 -0.12 -3.13 -5.97
C ILE A 55 -0.82 -2.37 -7.08
N PRO A 56 -1.24 -3.04 -8.17
CA PRO A 56 -2.05 -2.43 -9.22
C PRO A 56 -3.33 -1.79 -8.68
N HIS A 57 -3.72 -0.65 -9.23
CA HIS A 57 -4.96 0.04 -8.89
C HIS A 57 -6.20 -0.86 -8.98
N THR A 58 -6.25 -1.76 -9.96
CA THR A 58 -7.33 -2.75 -10.16
C THR A 58 -7.48 -3.65 -8.94
N LEU A 59 -6.39 -4.30 -8.50
CA LEU A 59 -6.40 -5.16 -7.32
C LEU A 59 -6.74 -4.40 -6.04
N VAL A 60 -6.29 -3.14 -5.92
CA VAL A 60 -6.68 -2.28 -4.78
C VAL A 60 -8.17 -2.01 -4.80
N LEU A 61 -8.76 -1.70 -5.95
CA LEU A 61 -10.19 -1.40 -6.09
C LEU A 61 -11.05 -2.63 -5.79
N GLU A 62 -10.68 -3.80 -6.31
CA GLU A 62 -11.39 -5.08 -6.11
C GLU A 62 -11.38 -5.53 -4.64
N ASN A 63 -10.28 -5.27 -3.93
CA ASN A 63 -10.08 -5.72 -2.55
C ASN A 63 -10.28 -4.61 -1.51
N ALA A 64 -10.65 -3.40 -1.93
CA ALA A 64 -10.99 -2.30 -1.02
C ALA A 64 -12.48 -2.31 -0.68
N LYS A 65 -12.79 -2.02 0.59
CA LYS A 65 -14.16 -1.86 1.05
C LYS A 65 -14.54 -0.40 1.10
N TYR A 66 -15.61 0.00 0.42
CA TYR A 66 -16.16 1.35 0.55
C TYR A 66 -16.74 1.56 1.96
N VAL A 67 -16.44 2.71 2.55
CA VAL A 67 -16.91 3.16 3.86
C VAL A 67 -17.70 4.44 3.64
N GLU A 68 -19.03 4.33 3.75
CA GLU A 68 -19.97 5.42 3.50
C GLU A 68 -19.77 6.59 4.47
N ALA A 69 -19.58 6.31 5.77
CA ALA A 69 -19.44 7.32 6.82
C ALA A 69 -18.30 8.33 6.59
N THR A 70 -17.24 7.93 5.87
CA THR A 70 -16.08 8.79 5.58
C THR A 70 -15.89 9.05 4.09
N ASN A 71 -16.85 8.61 3.26
CA ASN A 71 -16.81 8.63 1.79
C ASN A 71 -15.42 8.22 1.27
N SER A 72 -14.96 7.05 1.72
CA SER A 72 -13.61 6.58 1.45
C SER A 72 -13.54 5.07 1.33
N TRP A 73 -12.52 4.61 0.61
CA TRP A 73 -12.21 3.21 0.43
C TRP A 73 -11.16 2.78 1.44
N ARG A 74 -11.46 1.69 2.13
CA ARG A 74 -10.60 1.06 3.12
C ARG A 74 -9.92 -0.15 2.48
N PHE A 75 -8.62 -0.06 2.30
CA PHE A 75 -7.78 -1.18 1.87
C PHE A 75 -6.92 -1.65 3.05
N LEU A 76 -6.86 -2.97 3.27
CA LEU A 76 -6.03 -3.57 4.29
C LEU A 76 -4.86 -4.28 3.61
N LEU A 77 -3.63 -3.89 3.97
CA LEU A 77 -2.42 -4.52 3.46
C LEU A 77 -2.14 -5.83 4.22
N ARG A 78 -2.94 -6.85 3.91
CA ARG A 78 -2.86 -8.20 4.50
C ARG A 78 -1.72 -8.99 3.86
N ASP A 79 -1.28 -10.06 4.52
CA ASP A 79 -0.23 -10.95 3.97
C ASP A 79 -0.59 -11.53 2.59
N GLU A 80 -1.87 -11.83 2.36
CA GLU A 80 -2.38 -12.36 1.09
C GLU A 80 -2.12 -11.45 -0.12
N VAL A 81 -1.94 -10.15 0.11
CA VAL A 81 -1.61 -9.21 -0.98
C VAL A 81 -0.29 -9.59 -1.66
N TRP A 82 0.65 -10.17 -0.92
CA TRP A 82 1.93 -10.62 -1.49
C TRP A 82 1.83 -11.93 -2.28
N ASP A 83 0.72 -12.66 -2.14
CA ASP A 83 0.48 -13.90 -2.89
C ASP A 83 -0.22 -13.62 -4.23
N TRP A 84 -0.63 -12.38 -4.49
CA TRP A 84 -1.27 -12.00 -5.76
C TRP A 84 -0.23 -11.90 -6.89
N PRO A 85 -0.52 -12.50 -8.07
CA PRO A 85 0.45 -12.62 -9.15
C PRO A 85 0.86 -11.27 -9.77
N GLU A 86 0.02 -10.25 -9.68
CA GLU A 86 0.29 -8.92 -10.24
C GLU A 86 0.91 -7.96 -9.19
N VAL A 87 1.14 -8.42 -7.96
CA VAL A 87 1.79 -7.61 -6.92
C VAL A 87 3.29 -7.80 -6.98
N GLU A 88 4.04 -6.70 -7.06
CA GLU A 88 5.49 -6.74 -6.98
C GLU A 88 5.94 -6.53 -5.53
N ASP A 89 6.64 -7.53 -4.97
CA ASP A 89 7.33 -7.38 -3.69
C ASP A 89 8.60 -6.54 -3.87
N VAL A 90 8.55 -5.32 -3.34
CA VAL A 90 9.67 -4.37 -3.36
C VAL A 90 10.38 -4.25 -2.01
N SER A 91 10.09 -5.16 -1.07
CA SER A 91 10.66 -5.15 0.29
C SER A 91 12.18 -5.13 0.27
N ALA A 92 12.80 -6.02 -0.52
CA ALA A 92 14.26 -6.12 -0.60
C ALA A 92 14.88 -4.86 -1.22
N LYS A 93 14.32 -4.38 -2.33
CA LYS A 93 14.77 -3.15 -3.02
C LYS A 93 14.73 -1.95 -2.07
N LEU A 94 13.63 -1.79 -1.33
CA LEU A 94 13.43 -0.69 -0.40
C LEU A 94 14.39 -0.78 0.80
N ARG A 95 14.64 -1.98 1.32
CA ARG A 95 15.61 -2.20 2.41
C ARG A 95 17.02 -1.81 2.00
N THR A 96 17.46 -2.21 0.81
CA THR A 96 18.77 -1.84 0.28
C THR A 96 18.90 -0.32 0.12
N ALA A 97 17.89 0.34 -0.43
CA ALA A 97 17.89 1.80 -0.59
C ALA A 97 17.89 2.56 0.75
N ALA A 98 17.24 2.02 1.79
CA ALA A 98 17.20 2.65 3.12
C ALA A 98 18.54 2.57 3.88
N THR A 99 19.46 1.72 3.44
CA THR A 99 20.82 1.59 4.01
C THR A 99 21.89 2.40 3.28
N GLN A 100 21.54 3.15 2.23
CA GLN A 100 22.46 4.01 1.48
C GLN A 100 22.53 5.44 2.01
#